data_AF-A0A950V9E4-F1
#
_entry.id   AF-A0A950V9E4-F1
#
_cell.length_a   1.000
_cell.length_b   1.000
_cell.length_c   1.000
_cell.angle_alpha   90.00
_cell.angle_beta   90.00
_cell.angle_gamma   90.00
#
_symmetry.space_group_name_H-M   'P 1'
#
loop_
_entity.id
_entity.type
_entity.pdbx_description
1 polymer ?
#
loop_
_entity_poly.entity_id
_entity_poly.type
_entity_poly.pdbx_seq_one_letter_code
_entity_poly.pdbx_strand_id
1 'polypeptide(L)'
;MEAHTPKRYAVERFLERSAGHAQGWQVRVIDEQDDPLVRLEAVKKDSGAEPPRTLELHTRQVTLTHDDIDDLTKKMIVRWLDSLVHGAPAPQAH
;
A
#
# COMPACT_ATOMS: atom_id res chain seq x y z
N MET A 1 -18.11 -12.49 5.83
CA MET A 1 -16.86 -11.97 6.43
C MET A 1 -15.78 -12.28 5.41
N GLU A 2 -15.32 -11.29 4.64
CA GLU A 2 -14.18 -11.51 3.75
C GLU A 2 -12.96 -11.81 4.62
N ALA A 3 -12.34 -12.98 4.43
CA ALA A 3 -11.18 -13.37 5.22
C ALA A 3 -10.00 -12.49 4.80
N HIS A 4 -9.69 -11.47 5.60
CA HIS A 4 -8.47 -10.69 5.39
C HIS A 4 -7.27 -11.65 5.51
N THR A 5 -6.41 -11.67 4.49
CA THR A 5 -5.14 -12.37 4.65
C THR A 5 -4.29 -11.62 5.68
N PRO A 6 -3.43 -12.30 6.44
CA PRO A 6 -2.58 -11.64 7.43
C PRO A 6 -1.69 -10.54 6.82
N LYS A 7 -1.24 -10.72 5.57
CA LYS A 7 -0.47 -9.71 4.82
C LYS A 7 -1.28 -8.44 4.56
N ARG A 8 -2.55 -8.57 4.15
CA ARG A 8 -3.45 -7.42 3.95
C ARG A 8 -3.70 -6.71 5.27
N TYR A 9 -3.95 -7.45 6.34
CA TYR A 9 -4.16 -6.87 7.67
C TYR A 9 -2.97 -6.04 8.14
N ALA A 10 -1.73 -6.56 8.00
CA ALA A 10 -0.52 -5.85 8.39
C ALA A 10 -0.32 -4.55 7.59
N VAL A 11 -0.58 -4.59 6.28
CA VAL A 11 -0.47 -3.42 5.38
C VAL A 11 -1.57 -2.39 5.66
N GLU A 12 -2.83 -2.82 5.81
CA GLU A 12 -3.96 -1.95 6.18
C GLU A 12 -3.66 -1.23 7.50
N ARG A 13 -3.20 -1.95 8.53
CA ARG A 13 -2.83 -1.38 9.84
C ARG A 13 -1.70 -0.36 9.74
N PHE A 14 -0.71 -0.61 8.88
CA PHE A 14 0.38 0.34 8.65
C PHE A 14 -0.11 1.61 7.93
N LEU A 15 -0.99 1.46 6.94
CA LEU A 15 -1.59 2.57 6.21
C LEU A 15 -2.49 3.42 7.13
N GLU A 16 -3.28 2.81 8.02
CA GLU A 16 -4.09 3.55 9.00
C GLU A 16 -3.22 4.45 9.89
N ARG A 17 -2.06 3.95 10.33
CA ARG A 17 -1.09 4.75 11.11
C ARG A 17 -0.42 5.83 10.26
N SER A 18 -0.27 5.59 8.96
CA SER A 18 0.39 6.49 8.01
C SER A 18 -0.58 7.39 7.25
N ALA A 19 -1.89 7.33 7.56
CA ALA A 19 -2.96 7.95 6.78
C ALA A 19 -2.84 9.48 6.64
N GLY A 20 -2.11 10.13 7.55
CA GLY A 20 -1.79 11.55 7.45
C GLY A 20 -0.94 11.92 6.21
N HIS A 21 -0.21 10.96 5.63
CA HIS A 21 0.71 11.21 4.51
C HIS A 21 0.05 11.29 3.13
N ALA A 22 -1.22 10.90 2.99
CA ALA A 22 -1.91 10.84 1.69
C ALA A 22 -3.23 11.61 1.68
N GLN A 23 -3.21 12.83 2.24
CA GLN A 23 -4.39 13.70 2.26
C GLN A 23 -4.89 13.98 0.83
N GLY A 24 -6.20 13.85 0.61
CA GLY A 24 -6.82 13.97 -0.72
C GLY A 24 -6.80 12.69 -1.57
N TRP A 25 -6.18 11.61 -1.09
CA TRP A 25 -6.18 10.30 -1.73
C TRP A 25 -6.96 9.27 -0.90
N GLN A 26 -7.57 8.33 -1.58
CA GLN A 26 -8.18 7.13 -1.03
C GLN A 26 -7.31 5.94 -1.43
N VAL A 27 -6.64 5.35 -0.44
CA VAL A 27 -5.79 4.18 -0.63
C VAL A 27 -6.56 2.91 -0.29
N ARG A 28 -6.43 1.88 -1.12
CA ARG A 28 -7.01 0.54 -0.97
C ARG A 28 -5.90 -0.51 -1.05
N VAL A 29 -6.05 -1.56 -0.25
CA VAL A 29 -5.16 -2.73 -0.27
C VAL A 29 -5.90 -3.85 -0.99
N ILE A 30 -5.30 -4.35 -2.06
CA ILE A 30 -5.79 -5.46 -2.86
C ILE A 30 -4.78 -6.58 -2.73
N ASP A 31 -5.23 -7.76 -2.36
CA ASP A 31 -4.40 -8.93 -2.25
C ASP A 31 -5.17 -10.17 -2.70
N GLU A 32 -4.44 -11.22 -3.09
CA GLU A 32 -5.01 -12.53 -3.40
C GLU A 32 -4.39 -13.59 -2.47
N GLN A 33 -5.18 -14.56 -2.02
CA GLN A 33 -4.76 -15.54 -1.01
C GLN A 33 -3.52 -16.36 -1.42
N ASP A 34 -3.49 -16.81 -2.68
CA ASP A 34 -2.42 -17.64 -3.23
C ASP A 34 -1.26 -16.83 -3.85
N ASP A 35 -1.41 -15.51 -3.92
CA ASP A 35 -0.44 -14.65 -4.59
C ASP A 35 0.55 -14.04 -3.57
N PRO A 36 1.86 -14.03 -3.82
CA PRO A 36 2.83 -13.42 -2.91
C PRO A 36 2.92 -11.90 -3.07
N LEU A 37 1.96 -11.25 -3.74
CA LEU A 37 1.89 -9.82 -3.91
C LEU A 37 0.77 -9.21 -3.06
N VAL A 38 0.99 -7.95 -2.70
CA VAL A 38 -0.03 -7.03 -2.21
C VAL A 38 0.03 -5.79 -3.08
N ARG A 39 -1.09 -5.44 -3.71
CA ARG A 39 -1.23 -4.25 -4.53
C ARG A 39 -1.90 -3.15 -3.71
N LEU A 40 -1.24 -2.01 -3.60
CA LEU A 40 -1.86 -0.78 -3.14
C LEU A 40 -2.41 -0.03 -4.34
N GLU A 41 -3.62 0.49 -4.21
CA GLU A 41 -4.26 1.34 -5.20
C GLU A 41 -4.66 2.66 -4.53
N ALA A 42 -4.23 3.80 -5.08
CA ALA A 42 -4.59 5.12 -4.62
C ALA A 42 -5.39 5.86 -5.70
N VAL A 43 -6.59 6.28 -5.34
CA VAL A 43 -7.48 7.11 -6.16
C VAL A 43 -7.64 8.47 -5.50
N LYS A 44 -7.52 9.55 -6.26
CA LYS A 44 -7.69 10.90 -5.71
C LYS A 44 -9.17 11.20 -5.49
N LYS A 45 -9.55 11.63 -4.28
CA LYS A 45 -10.96 11.78 -3.87
C LYS A 45 -11.71 12.82 -4.70
N ASP A 46 -11.02 13.87 -5.12
CA ASP A 46 -11.61 15.01 -5.85
C ASP A 46 -11.41 14.94 -7.37
N SER A 47 -10.74 13.92 -7.90
CA SER A 47 -10.40 13.83 -9.32
C SER A 47 -11.04 12.58 -9.93
N GLY A 48 -12.23 12.76 -10.52
CA GLY A 48 -12.98 11.66 -11.13
C GLY A 48 -12.36 11.10 -12.42
N ALA A 49 -11.23 11.64 -12.88
CA ALA A 49 -10.60 11.29 -14.17
C ALA A 49 -9.09 10.98 -14.08
N GLU A 50 -8.46 11.11 -12.90
CA GLU A 50 -7.05 10.70 -12.77
C GLU A 50 -6.95 9.18 -12.66
N PRO A 51 -6.06 8.53 -13.42
CA PRO A 51 -5.87 7.09 -13.33
C PRO A 51 -5.37 6.73 -11.92
N PRO A 52 -5.81 5.58 -11.37
CA PRO A 52 -5.33 5.11 -10.08
C PRO A 52 -3.81 4.96 -10.12
N ARG A 53 -3.15 5.41 -9.05
CA ARG A 53 -1.74 5.09 -8.84
C ARG A 53 -1.67 3.76 -8.12
N THR A 54 -0.83 2.86 -8.58
CA THR A 54 -0.66 1.55 -7.95
C THR A 54 0.77 1.36 -7.44
N LEU A 55 0.93 0.54 -6.41
CA LEU A 55 2.21 0.05 -5.93
C LEU A 55 2.07 -1.45 -5.67
N GLU A 56 2.94 -2.24 -6.27
CA GLU A 56 2.99 -3.69 -6.06
C GLU A 56 4.09 -4.02 -5.06
N LEU A 57 3.72 -4.71 -3.99
CA LEU A 57 4.60 -5.11 -2.90
C LEU A 57 4.75 -6.62 -2.94
N HIS A 58 5.97 -7.10 -3.15
CA HIS A 58 6.28 -8.52 -3.01
C HIS A 58 6.38 -8.89 -1.52
N THR A 59 5.40 -9.63 -1.01
CA THR A 59 5.36 -10.06 0.40
C THR A 59 6.14 -11.34 0.67
N ARG A 60 7.11 -11.71 -0.19
CA ARG A 60 8.05 -12.83 0.07
C ARG A 60 8.85 -12.65 1.38
N GLN A 61 8.85 -11.45 1.95
CA GLN A 61 9.55 -11.08 3.18
C GLN A 61 8.61 -10.81 4.37
N VAL A 62 7.29 -10.97 4.20
CA VAL A 62 6.34 -10.88 5.32
C VAL A 62 6.52 -12.14 6.16
N THR A 63 7.38 -12.03 7.15
CA THR A 63 7.48 -13.03 8.20
C THR A 63 6.19 -12.94 8.98
N LEU A 64 5.24 -13.87 8.73
CA LEU A 64 3.95 -13.95 9.42
C LEU A 64 4.08 -14.15 10.94
N THR A 65 5.30 -14.30 11.44
CA THR A 65 5.62 -14.22 12.85
C THR A 65 5.65 -12.74 13.25
N HIS A 66 4.50 -12.21 13.73
CA HIS A 66 4.26 -10.88 14.35
C HIS A 66 3.40 -9.85 13.60
N ASP A 67 2.54 -10.23 12.65
CA ASP A 67 1.56 -9.29 12.03
C ASP A 67 2.19 -7.98 11.50
N ASP A 68 3.47 -8.01 11.13
CA ASP A 68 4.25 -6.81 10.80
C ASP A 68 4.89 -6.98 9.42
N ILE A 69 4.93 -5.86 8.68
CA ILE A 69 5.65 -5.77 7.41
C ILE A 69 7.08 -5.29 7.67
N ASP A 70 8.03 -5.77 6.86
CA ASP A 70 9.44 -5.43 7.03
C ASP A 70 9.71 -3.93 6.81
N ASP A 71 10.85 -3.45 7.31
CA ASP A 71 11.23 -2.03 7.28
C ASP A 71 11.43 -1.49 5.85
N LEU A 72 11.88 -2.32 4.90
CA LEU A 72 12.02 -1.93 3.49
C LEU A 72 10.62 -1.69 2.89
N THR A 73 9.68 -2.61 3.11
CA THR A 73 8.30 -2.46 2.66
C THR A 73 7.67 -1.21 3.27
N LYS A 74 7.84 -0.96 4.57
CA LYS A 74 7.37 0.27 5.24
C LYS A 74 7.90 1.54 4.56
N LYS A 75 9.22 1.59 4.32
CA LYS A 75 9.87 2.73 3.63
C LYS A 75 9.36 2.91 2.21
N MET A 76 9.14 1.83 1.46
CA MET A 76 8.57 1.89 0.11
C MET A 76 7.15 2.47 0.11
N ILE A 77 6.29 1.99 1.01
CA ILE A 77 4.93 2.50 1.17
C ILE A 77 4.97 4.00 1.51
N VAL A 78 5.78 4.42 2.49
CA VAL A 78 5.89 5.84 2.89
C VAL A 78 6.36 6.71 1.73
N ARG A 79 7.39 6.28 0.98
CA ARG A 79 7.87 7.02 -0.21
C ARG A 79 6.81 7.12 -1.30
N TRP A 80 6.04 6.06 -1.50
CA TRP A 80 4.95 6.06 -2.47
C TRP A 80 3.81 6.99 -2.04
N LEU A 81 3.40 6.96 -0.77
CA LEU A 81 2.40 7.88 -0.22
C LEU A 81 2.85 9.34 -0.38
N ASP A 82 4.12 9.63 -0.10
CA ASP A 82 4.71 10.96 -0.29
C ASP A 82 4.69 11.40 -1.77
N SER A 83 4.98 10.48 -2.69
CA SER A 83 4.88 10.70 -4.14
C SER A 83 3.46 11.04 -4.60
N LEU A 84 2.42 10.54 -3.92
CA LEU A 84 1.02 10.89 -4.22
C LEU A 84 0.71 12.35 -3.89
N VAL A 85 1.29 12.88 -2.81
CA VAL A 85 1.04 14.26 -2.37
C VAL A 85 1.91 15.26 -3.13
N HIS A 86 3.20 14.96 -3.28
CA HIS A 86 4.15 15.88 -3.92
C HIS A 86 4.20 15.76 -5.45
N GLY A 87 3.42 14.85 -6.04
CA GLY A 87 3.38 14.64 -7.49
C GLY A 87 4.67 14.02 -8.05
N ALA A 88 5.56 13.52 -7.19
CA ALA A 88 6.77 12.82 -7.63
C ALA A 88 6.40 11.52 -8.37
N PRO A 89 7.21 11.05 -9.33
CA PRO A 89 6.99 9.75 -9.98
C PRO A 89 7.03 8.63 -8.92
N ALA A 90 6.08 7.69 -9.00
CA ALA A 90 6.05 6.53 -8.11
C ALA A 90 7.39 5.77 -8.22
N PRO A 91 8.00 5.36 -7.09
CA PRO A 91 9.23 4.57 -7.14
C PRO A 91 8.95 3.26 -7.89
N GLN A 92 9.65 3.03 -9.00
CA GLN A 92 9.58 1.76 -9.71
C GLN A 92 10.36 0.72 -8.90
N ALA A 93 9.69 -0.35 -8.49
CA ALA A 93 10.35 -1.54 -7.97
C ALA A 93 10.97 -2.28 -9.17
N HIS A 94 12.30 -2.41 -9.17
CA HIS A 94 13.05 -3.21 -10.14
C HIS A 94 13.24 -4.64 -9.62
#